data_AF-A0A2E3WQH9-F1
#
_entry.id   AF-A0A2E3WQH9-F1
#
_cell.length_a   1.000
_cell.length_b   1.000
_cell.length_c   1.000
_cell.angle_alpha   90.00
_cell.angle_beta   90.00
_cell.angle_gamma   90.00
#
_symmetry.space_group_name_H-M   'P 1'
#
loop_
_entity.id
_entity.type
_entity.pdbx_description
1 polymer ?
#
loop_
_entity_poly.entity_id
_entity_poly.type
_entity_poly.pdbx_seq_one_letter_code
_entity_poly.pdbx_strand_id
1 'polypeptide(L)'
;MSKNMELSQGNSSEDSRPQIPLSSQRGSGSQHRCEESPQLILQALDGIPNPHIIQTVRDHFGTCINCNDALNVEIRFKIAMAQQATVKAPPSLQLKISESLQRIDLSDISITDL
;
A
#
# COMPACT_ATOMS: atom_id res chain seq x y z
N MET A 1 -14.52 -13.26 62.79
CA MET A 1 -13.29 -12.56 63.19
C MET A 1 -12.10 -13.46 62.91
N SER A 2 -11.13 -12.93 62.15
CA SER A 2 -9.70 -13.30 62.04
C SER A 2 -9.34 -14.69 61.44
N LYS A 3 -8.74 -14.78 60.24
CA LYS A 3 -7.29 -14.70 59.89
C LYS A 3 -6.53 -15.92 60.48
N ASN A 4 -5.83 -16.78 59.72
CA ASN A 4 -4.45 -16.70 59.18
C ASN A 4 -4.24 -17.87 58.15
N MET A 5 -3.68 -17.72 56.94
CA MET A 5 -2.22 -17.78 56.58
C MET A 5 -1.50 -18.97 57.28
N GLU A 6 -0.89 -19.99 56.65
CA GLU A 6 -0.12 -20.11 55.40
C GLU A 6 0.05 -21.60 54.95
N LEU A 7 0.33 -21.77 53.65
CA LEU A 7 1.12 -22.78 52.93
C LEU A 7 1.14 -24.27 53.34
N SER A 8 0.83 -25.14 52.37
CA SER A 8 1.71 -26.26 52.02
C SER A 8 1.40 -26.89 50.64
N GLN A 9 2.45 -26.94 49.83
CA GLN A 9 2.78 -27.91 48.77
C GLN A 9 1.74 -28.23 47.67
N GLY A 10 1.98 -27.65 46.49
CA GLY A 10 1.49 -28.13 45.20
C GLY A 10 2.66 -28.15 44.21
N ASN A 11 2.96 -29.34 43.69
CA ASN A 11 4.13 -29.70 42.91
C ASN A 11 4.47 -28.77 41.73
N SER A 12 5.77 -28.54 41.58
CA SER A 12 6.40 -28.18 40.31
C SER A 12 5.98 -29.18 39.23
N SER A 13 5.42 -28.68 38.14
CA SER A 13 5.35 -29.43 36.89
C SER A 13 5.75 -28.46 35.78
N GLU A 14 6.96 -28.73 35.32
CA GLU A 14 7.67 -28.06 34.24
C GLU A 14 6.90 -28.27 32.94
N ASP A 15 6.06 -27.30 32.56
CA ASP A 15 5.49 -27.27 31.21
C ASP A 15 6.58 -26.79 30.24
N SER A 16 7.39 -27.77 29.82
CA SER A 16 8.42 -27.60 28.79
C SER A 16 7.74 -27.45 27.43
N ARG A 17 7.24 -26.24 27.16
CA ARG A 17 6.86 -25.85 25.80
C ARG A 17 8.12 -25.82 24.92
N PRO A 18 8.18 -26.54 23.78
CA PRO A 18 9.32 -26.44 22.90
C PRO A 18 9.40 -24.99 22.39
N GLN A 19 10.42 -24.25 22.84
CA GLN A 19 10.82 -23.02 22.19
C GLN A 19 11.35 -23.42 20.81
N ILE A 20 10.53 -23.26 19.78
CA ILE A 20 11.00 -23.33 18.40
C ILE A 20 12.09 -22.26 18.28
N PRO A 21 13.35 -22.62 17.99
CA PRO A 21 14.35 -21.62 17.76
C PRO A 21 13.93 -20.90 16.49
N LEU A 22 13.63 -19.59 16.62
CA LEU A 22 13.44 -18.68 15.50
C LEU A 22 14.77 -18.62 14.75
N SER A 23 15.00 -19.64 13.94
CA SER A 23 16.21 -19.85 13.19
C SER A 23 16.15 -18.84 12.06
N SER A 24 16.81 -17.72 12.32
CA SER A 24 17.26 -16.76 11.32
C SER A 24 17.86 -17.52 10.15
N GLN A 25 17.08 -17.73 9.09
CA GLN A 25 17.54 -18.36 7.85
C GLN A 25 17.18 -17.48 6.66
N ARG A 26 18.18 -16.66 6.32
CA ARG A 26 18.67 -16.33 4.98
C ARG A 26 17.61 -15.96 3.93
N GLY A 27 17.41 -14.66 3.77
CA GLY A 27 16.96 -14.03 2.53
C GLY A 27 17.88 -12.84 2.22
N SER A 28 18.54 -12.90 1.07
CA SER A 28 19.25 -11.86 0.31
C SER A 28 19.69 -10.57 1.04
N GLY A 29 21.02 -10.39 1.17
CA GLY A 29 21.84 -9.17 1.02
C GLY A 29 21.44 -7.76 1.50
N SER A 30 20.18 -7.43 1.73
CA SER A 30 19.73 -6.15 2.28
C SER A 30 18.73 -6.42 3.39
N GLN A 31 19.12 -6.10 4.63
CA GLN A 31 18.22 -6.18 5.76
C GLN A 31 17.13 -5.13 5.56
N HIS A 32 15.89 -5.57 5.33
CA HIS A 32 14.74 -4.69 5.20
C HIS A 32 14.65 -3.75 6.41
N ARG A 33 14.46 -2.45 6.14
CA ARG A 33 14.24 -1.41 7.14
C ARG A 33 12.83 -0.87 7.01
N CYS A 34 12.08 -0.94 8.11
CA CYS A 34 10.68 -0.54 8.11
C CYS A 34 10.52 0.97 7.81
N GLU A 35 11.52 1.79 8.16
CA GLU A 35 11.54 3.23 7.92
C GLU A 35 11.52 3.58 6.42
N GLU A 36 12.06 2.70 5.58
CA GLU A 36 12.14 2.89 4.12
C GLU A 36 10.86 2.39 3.41
N SER A 37 10.04 1.59 4.10
CA SER A 37 8.83 0.98 3.53
C SER A 37 7.83 1.98 2.93
N PRO A 38 7.55 3.17 3.50
CA PRO A 38 6.57 4.08 2.92
C PRO A 38 7.01 4.61 1.56
N GLN A 39 8.30 4.89 1.38
CA GLN A 39 8.83 5.37 0.10
C GLN A 39 8.82 4.27 -0.96
N LEU A 40 9.19 3.04 -0.58
CA LEU A 40 9.14 1.88 -1.48
C LEU A 40 7.71 1.57 -1.93
N ILE A 41 6.74 1.65 -1.02
CA ILE A 41 5.31 1.47 -1.35
C ILE A 41 4.85 2.58 -2.32
N LEU A 42 5.18 3.84 -2.03
CA LEU A 42 4.80 4.96 -2.89
C LEU A 42 5.38 4.82 -4.29
N GLN A 43 6.66 4.48 -4.39
CA GLN A 43 7.34 4.29 -5.68
C GLN A 43 6.77 3.10 -6.46
N ALA A 44 6.50 1.98 -5.78
CA ALA A 44 5.98 0.78 -6.44
C ALA A 44 4.57 0.96 -7.00
N LEU A 45 3.82 1.87 -6.41
CA LEU A 45 2.42 2.11 -6.75
C LEU A 45 2.22 3.42 -7.50
N ASP A 46 3.28 4.17 -7.82
CA ASP A 46 3.15 5.39 -8.60
C ASP A 46 2.62 5.09 -10.02
N GLY A 47 1.70 5.92 -10.50
CA GLY A 47 0.99 5.67 -11.76
C GLY A 47 0.11 4.41 -11.73
N ILE A 48 0.22 3.57 -12.78
CA ILE A 48 -0.55 2.33 -12.94
C ILE A 48 0.19 1.20 -12.21
N PRO A 49 -0.40 0.57 -11.18
CA PRO A 49 0.28 -0.46 -10.39
C PRO A 49 0.77 -1.63 -11.26
N ASN A 50 2.07 -1.92 -11.22
CA ASN A 50 2.68 -3.04 -11.94
C ASN A 50 2.80 -4.27 -11.01
N PRO A 51 2.15 -5.40 -11.33
CA PRO A 51 2.18 -6.61 -10.50
C PRO A 51 3.59 -7.14 -10.21
N HIS A 52 4.52 -7.01 -11.16
CA HIS A 52 5.90 -7.47 -10.96
C HIS A 52 6.64 -6.62 -9.94
N ILE A 53 6.47 -5.30 -9.99
CA ILE A 53 7.12 -4.38 -9.03
C ILE A 53 6.54 -4.60 -7.63
N ILE A 54 5.22 -4.77 -7.53
CA ILE A 54 4.55 -5.11 -6.26
C ILE A 54 5.12 -6.40 -5.66
N GLN A 55 5.34 -7.43 -6.48
CA GLN A 55 5.92 -8.68 -6.00
C GLN A 55 7.36 -8.49 -5.52
N THR A 56 8.18 -7.73 -6.24
CA THR A 56 9.54 -7.38 -5.79
C THR A 56 9.54 -6.65 -4.44
N VAL A 57 8.60 -5.73 -4.21
CA VAL A 57 8.49 -5.03 -2.93
C VAL A 57 8.00 -5.96 -1.81
N ARG A 58 7.07 -6.88 -2.10
CA ARG A 58 6.67 -7.94 -1.15
C ARG A 58 7.85 -8.82 -0.77
N ASP A 59 8.64 -9.24 -1.75
CA ASP A 59 9.82 -10.07 -1.53
C ASP A 59 10.87 -9.31 -0.70
N HIS A 60 11.04 -8.00 -0.94
CA HIS A 60 11.90 -7.13 -0.14
C HIS A 60 11.41 -7.01 1.31
N PHE A 61 10.11 -6.85 1.55
CA PHE A 61 9.53 -6.80 2.90
C PHE A 61 9.63 -8.14 3.62
N GLY A 62 9.72 -9.25 2.87
CA GLY A 62 9.84 -10.60 3.41
C GLY A 62 8.72 -10.90 4.40
N THR A 63 9.08 -11.25 5.63
CA THR A 63 8.14 -11.64 6.69
C THR A 63 7.66 -10.47 7.56
N CYS A 64 7.99 -9.22 7.22
CA CYS A 64 7.53 -8.05 7.98
C CYS A 64 6.02 -7.85 7.79
N ILE A 65 5.22 -8.26 8.79
CA ILE A 65 3.75 -8.20 8.73
C ILE A 65 3.27 -6.75 8.53
N ASN A 66 3.80 -5.81 9.31
CA ASN A 66 3.38 -4.40 9.26
C ASN A 66 3.60 -3.76 7.88
N CYS A 67 4.75 -4.03 7.24
CA CYS A 67 5.05 -3.45 5.92
C CYS A 67 4.23 -4.10 4.80
N ASN A 68 4.00 -5.41 4.89
CA ASN A 68 3.10 -6.12 3.97
C ASN A 68 1.65 -5.64 4.10
N ASP A 69 1.17 -5.42 5.33
CA ASP A 69 -0.17 -4.89 5.57
C ASP A 69 -0.33 -3.47 5.03
N ALA A 70 0.66 -2.60 5.27
CA ALA A 70 0.68 -1.25 4.72
C ALA A 70 0.61 -1.27 3.18
N LEU A 71 1.42 -2.11 2.53
CA LEU A 71 1.39 -2.29 1.07
C LEU A 71 0.02 -2.77 0.57
N ASN A 72 -0.58 -3.74 1.26
CA ASN A 72 -1.88 -4.29 0.88
C ASN A 72 -3.01 -3.25 0.99
N VAL A 73 -2.99 -2.41 2.03
CA VAL A 73 -3.95 -1.31 2.19
C VAL A 73 -3.80 -0.30 1.06
N GLU A 74 -2.57 0.12 0.74
CA GLU A 74 -2.32 1.11 -0.30
C GLU A 74 -2.73 0.60 -1.69
N ILE A 75 -2.46 -0.68 -2.01
CA ILE A 75 -2.93 -1.32 -3.25
C ILE A 75 -4.46 -1.26 -3.35
N ARG A 76 -5.16 -1.64 -2.29
CA ARG A 76 -6.64 -1.62 -2.28
C ARG A 76 -7.17 -0.20 -2.45
N PHE A 77 -6.55 0.77 -1.78
CA PHE A 77 -6.89 2.16 -1.90
C PHE A 77 -6.75 2.66 -3.35
N LYS A 78 -5.61 2.42 -4.00
CA LYS A 78 -5.40 2.82 -5.40
C LYS A 78 -6.38 2.16 -6.37
N ILE A 79 -6.68 0.87 -6.18
CA ILE A 79 -7.69 0.17 -6.98
C ILE A 79 -9.07 0.84 -6.81
N ALA A 80 -9.47 1.13 -5.57
CA ALA A 80 -10.74 1.80 -5.29
C ALA A 80 -10.79 3.21 -5.90
N MET A 81 -9.71 3.98 -5.80
CA MET A 81 -9.60 5.31 -6.41
C MET A 81 -9.69 5.26 -7.94
N ALA A 82 -9.03 4.28 -8.57
CA ALA A 82 -9.10 4.08 -10.02
C ALA A 82 -10.52 3.74 -10.49
N GLN A 83 -11.29 2.98 -9.69
CA GLN A 83 -12.69 2.65 -9.99
C GLN A 83 -13.61 3.88 -9.90
N GLN A 84 -13.37 4.79 -8.95
CA GLN A 84 -14.17 6.01 -8.78
C GLN A 84 -13.93 7.05 -9.89
N ALA A 85 -12.77 7.01 -10.56
CA ALA A 85 -12.45 7.90 -11.68
C ALA A 85 -13.15 7.53 -13.01
N THR A 86 -14.12 6.61 -13.00
CA THR A 86 -14.82 6.14 -14.20
C THR A 86 -16.04 6.99 -14.59
N VAL A 87 -16.30 8.09 -13.90
CA VAL A 87 -17.37 9.03 -14.25
C VAL A 87 -17.02 9.68 -15.59
N LYS A 88 -17.62 9.17 -16.67
CA LYS A 88 -17.51 9.77 -18.00
C LYS A 88 -18.05 11.20 -17.96
N ALA A 89 -17.38 12.10 -18.68
CA ALA A 89 -17.88 13.45 -18.86
C ALA A 89 -19.33 13.41 -19.41
N PRO A 90 -20.23 14.27 -18.92
CA PRO A 90 -21.61 14.26 -19.37
C PRO A 90 -21.67 14.60 -20.88
N PRO A 91 -22.53 13.94 -21.68
CA PRO A 91 -22.62 14.18 -23.13
C PRO A 91 -22.91 15.65 -23.49
N SER A 92 -23.56 16.39 -22.60
CA SER A 92 -23.82 17.83 -22.75
C SER A 92 -22.53 18.67 -22.82
N LEU A 93 -21.44 18.20 -22.22
CA LEU A 93 -20.14 18.85 -22.29
C LEU A 93 -19.52 18.73 -23.69
N GLN A 94 -19.70 17.58 -24.33
CA GLN A 94 -19.27 17.38 -25.72
C GLN A 94 -20.01 18.33 -26.68
N LEU A 95 -21.34 18.46 -26.51
CA LEU A 95 -22.14 19.39 -27.30
C LEU A 95 -21.68 20.84 -27.12
N LYS A 96 -21.48 21.28 -25.87
CA LYS A 96 -20.97 22.63 -25.58
C LYS A 96 -19.59 22.89 -26.19
N ILE A 97 -18.68 21.91 -26.12
CA ILE A 97 -17.35 22.04 -26.74
C ILE A 97 -17.48 22.18 -28.25
N SER A 98 -18.28 21.34 -28.91
CA SER A 98 -18.50 21.41 -30.36
C SER A 98 -19.12 22.76 -30.78
N GLU A 99 -20.11 23.26 -30.05
CA GLU A 99 -20.68 24.59 -30.29
C GLU A 99 -19.68 25.72 -30.07
N SER A 100 -18.86 25.64 -29.01
CA SER A 100 -17.82 26.63 -28.74
C SER A 100 -16.75 26.64 -29.83
N LEU A 101 -16.31 25.47 -30.32
CA LEU A 101 -15.33 25.38 -31.42
C LEU A 101 -15.85 25.96 -32.73
N GLN A 102 -17.15 25.84 -33.03
CA GLN A 102 -17.76 26.46 -34.21
C GLN A 102 -17.82 28.00 -34.14
N ARG A 103 -17.75 28.57 -32.93
CA ARG A 103 -17.73 30.03 -32.71
C ARG A 103 -16.32 30.61 -32.69
N ILE A 104 -15.29 29.78 -32.66
CA ILE A 104 -13.90 30.21 -32.78
C ILE A 104 -13.61 30.29 -34.28
N ASP A 105 -13.56 31.51 -34.79
CA ASP A 105 -13.03 31.75 -36.11
C ASP A 105 -11.51 31.59 -36.06
N LEU A 106 -11.01 30.46 -36.54
CA LEU A 106 -9.58 30.15 -36.61
C LEU A 106 -8.82 31.08 -37.56
N SER A 107 -9.51 31.90 -38.35
CA SER A 107 -8.89 32.86 -39.26
C SER A 107 -8.35 34.13 -38.56
N ASP A 108 -8.73 34.36 -37.30
CA ASP A 108 -8.25 35.50 -36.47
C ASP A 108 -7.04 35.14 -35.59
N ILE A 109 -6.62 33.86 -35.59
CA ILE A 109 -5.46 33.39 -34.83
C ILE A 109 -4.21 33.51 -35.71
N SER A 110 -3.66 34.71 -35.85
CA SER A 110 -2.32 34.88 -36.42
C SER A 110 -1.29 34.41 -35.40
N ILE A 111 -0.76 33.20 -35.54
CA ILE A 111 0.47 32.81 -34.86
C ILE A 111 1.60 33.52 -35.60
N THR A 112 1.97 34.73 -35.16
CA THR A 112 3.24 35.32 -35.57
C THR A 112 4.35 34.61 -34.81
N ASP A 113 5.08 33.77 -35.54
CA ASP A 113 6.36 33.19 -35.10
C ASP A 113 7.29 34.35 -34.70
N LEU A 114 7.79 34.32 -33.47
CA LEU A 114 8.77 35.28 -32.95
C LEU A 114 10.05 34.54 -32.55
#